data_AF-A0A6L7UY49-F1
#
_entry.id   AF-A0A6L7UY49-F1
#
_cell.length_a   1.000
_cell.length_b   1.000
_cell.length_c   1.000
_cell.angle_alpha   90.00
_cell.angle_beta   90.00
_cell.angle_gamma   90.00
#
_symmetry.space_group_name_H-M   'P 1'
#
loop_
_entity.id
_entity.type
_entity.pdbx_description
1 polymer ?
#
loop_
_entity_poly.entity_id
_entity_poly.type
_entity_poly.pdbx_seq_one_letter_code
_entity_poly.pdbx_strand_id
1 'polypeptide(L)'
;MTLQHPDLPTASPRGHYVFVDGPSIDGTLGRVIGQPPGPDTRPDWRRLEAFVKQTCGPAPYHATFVFWSPGQQGFMHFLRSSGFMIALGDRFVPGQSCADLIRDRIASLNDAALPEQEWQVIVGTHNEELIASLPHLADQAERVSVFGFTEFLPENAEVEAQVDFYDIEDDARLFRTPLPRVDYEDDGDGAFEADDEFAFQPTLARSVGAPAPAPPPVFTRLETGESREMYLIVDGRSIEKELGEILGEKPNPETRPDWGTVLEFARSRSQTPDGDVKALFAHVAPGHAGFRRALKDIGYTSSPVKLDDAQPMRPVVEEFICGLLAARAFRGGDGDAPDIIVLAHGQAIFEALSDIPDQGQRLCALGFPERMPASEFYPRVEQLDLERDAQAFGAELPREFGVDVDNFDPDEELSRLF
;
A
#
# COMPACT_ATOMS: atom_id res chain seq x y z
N MET A 1 -7.09 29.93 -4.89
CA MET A 1 -5.98 30.87 -4.57
C MET A 1 -4.70 30.14 -4.93
N THR A 2 -4.12 30.49 -6.07
CA THR A 2 -2.96 29.82 -6.67
C THR A 2 -1.72 30.21 -5.88
N LEU A 3 -1.11 29.26 -5.17
CA LEU A 3 0.18 29.48 -4.52
C LEU A 3 1.27 29.38 -5.61
N GLN A 4 1.71 30.53 -6.10
CA GLN A 4 2.97 30.66 -6.83
C GLN A 4 4.11 30.36 -5.86
N HIS A 5 4.93 29.36 -6.19
CA HIS A 5 6.26 29.20 -5.60
C HIS A 5 7.17 30.34 -6.09
N PRO A 6 8.01 30.93 -5.22
CA PRO A 6 8.91 32.01 -5.61
C PRO A 6 10.01 31.48 -6.53
N ASP A 7 10.25 32.20 -7.64
CA ASP A 7 11.37 32.00 -8.56
C ASP A 7 12.70 32.08 -7.79
N LEU A 8 13.32 30.92 -7.55
CA LEU A 8 14.74 30.83 -7.20
C LEU A 8 15.55 30.88 -8.52
N PRO A 9 16.68 31.60 -8.56
CA PRO A 9 17.55 31.58 -9.73
C PRO A 9 18.00 30.15 -10.01
N THR A 10 17.60 29.60 -11.15
CA THR A 10 17.90 28.23 -11.59
C THR A 10 19.39 28.09 -11.80
N ALA A 11 20.10 27.60 -10.78
CA ALA A 11 21.48 27.17 -10.92
C ALA A 11 21.51 26.00 -11.92
N SER A 12 22.40 26.08 -12.92
CA SER A 12 22.56 25.03 -13.92
C SER A 12 22.99 23.71 -13.26
N PRO A 13 22.47 22.55 -13.70
CA PRO A 13 22.58 21.28 -12.98
C PRO A 13 24.03 20.80 -12.84
N ARG A 14 24.37 20.26 -11.67
CA ARG A 14 25.69 19.68 -11.36
C ARG A 14 25.54 18.56 -10.34
N GLY A 15 26.16 17.42 -10.59
CA GLY A 15 26.12 16.25 -9.70
C GLY A 15 25.18 15.15 -10.17
N HIS A 16 24.69 14.35 -9.22
CA HIS A 16 23.98 13.10 -9.45
C HIS A 16 22.49 13.27 -9.21
N TYR A 17 21.69 13.11 -10.27
CA TYR A 17 20.24 13.21 -10.21
C TYR A 17 19.62 11.82 -10.26
N VAL A 18 18.96 11.43 -9.16
CA VAL A 18 18.35 10.12 -9.02
C VAL A 18 16.84 10.26 -9.09
N PHE A 19 16.18 9.47 -9.93
CA PHE A 19 14.73 9.39 -10.01
C PHE A 19 14.28 7.96 -9.71
N VAL A 20 13.41 7.79 -8.73
CA VAL A 20 12.84 6.47 -8.40
C VAL A 20 11.38 6.44 -8.82
N ASP A 21 11.06 5.55 -9.75
CA ASP A 21 9.70 5.20 -10.14
C ASP A 21 9.14 4.20 -9.11
N GLY A 22 8.59 4.74 -8.02
CA GLY A 22 8.06 3.96 -6.91
C GLY A 22 7.09 2.86 -7.35
N PRO A 23 6.03 3.18 -8.12
CA PRO A 23 5.08 2.18 -8.61
C PRO A 23 5.70 1.10 -9.47
N SER A 24 6.70 1.44 -10.30
CA SER A 24 7.39 0.45 -11.13
C SER A 24 8.25 -0.49 -10.28
N ILE A 25 9.07 0.04 -9.39
CA ILE A 25 9.91 -0.77 -8.49
C ILE A 25 9.06 -1.63 -7.55
N ASP A 26 8.06 -1.04 -6.89
CA ASP A 26 7.18 -1.78 -5.97
C ASP A 26 6.35 -2.84 -6.73
N GLY A 27 5.91 -2.52 -7.95
CA GLY A 27 5.20 -3.44 -8.82
C GLY A 27 6.02 -4.66 -9.19
N THR A 28 7.29 -4.46 -9.57
CA THR A 28 8.20 -5.56 -9.94
C THR A 28 8.68 -6.34 -8.72
N LEU A 29 9.06 -5.65 -7.64
CA LEU A 29 9.40 -6.29 -6.37
C LEU A 29 8.26 -7.19 -5.91
N GLY A 30 7.01 -6.74 -6.07
CA GLY A 30 5.85 -7.55 -5.73
C GLY A 30 5.70 -8.83 -6.56
N ARG A 31 6.23 -8.86 -7.79
CA ARG A 31 6.32 -10.09 -8.60
C ARG A 31 7.43 -11.01 -8.09
N VAL A 32 8.60 -10.45 -7.75
CA VAL A 32 9.75 -11.19 -7.20
C VAL A 32 9.37 -11.92 -5.91
N ILE A 33 8.72 -11.22 -4.98
CA ILE A 33 8.34 -11.80 -3.67
C ILE A 33 6.95 -12.48 -3.69
N GLY A 34 6.24 -12.45 -4.83
CA GLY A 34 4.91 -13.03 -5.00
C GLY A 34 3.79 -12.34 -4.21
N GLN A 35 4.01 -11.12 -3.72
CA GLN A 35 3.04 -10.32 -2.96
C GLN A 35 3.40 -8.82 -2.98
N PRO A 36 2.45 -7.89 -2.79
CA PRO A 36 2.77 -6.46 -2.70
C PRO A 36 3.83 -6.18 -1.61
N PRO A 37 4.82 -5.30 -1.86
CA PRO A 37 5.90 -5.04 -0.91
C PRO A 37 5.42 -4.24 0.30
N GLY A 38 5.74 -4.73 1.49
CA GLY A 38 5.59 -4.05 2.78
C GLY A 38 6.89 -3.36 3.24
N PRO A 39 6.85 -2.60 4.35
CA PRO A 39 8.00 -1.84 4.87
C PRO A 39 9.31 -2.63 4.99
N ASP A 40 9.25 -3.87 5.47
CA ASP A 40 10.44 -4.71 5.69
C ASP A 40 10.97 -5.37 4.42
N THR A 41 10.12 -5.50 3.40
CA THR A 41 10.51 -6.08 2.11
C THR A 41 10.93 -5.02 1.09
N ARG A 42 10.62 -3.74 1.35
CA ARG A 42 11.00 -2.63 0.46
C ARG A 42 12.51 -2.36 0.52
N PRO A 43 13.07 -1.76 -0.54
CA PRO A 43 14.46 -1.32 -0.52
C PRO A 43 14.72 -0.35 0.64
N ASP A 44 15.83 -0.53 1.36
CA ASP A 44 16.33 0.42 2.34
C ASP A 44 16.91 1.62 1.61
N TRP A 45 16.05 2.58 1.27
CA TRP A 45 16.39 3.76 0.46
C TRP A 45 17.51 4.63 1.07
N ARG A 46 17.82 4.47 2.36
CA ARG A 46 18.98 5.12 3.01
C ARG A 46 20.31 4.68 2.43
N ARG A 47 20.35 3.50 1.79
CA ARG A 47 21.56 2.94 1.16
C ARG A 47 21.81 3.48 -0.25
N LEU A 48 20.81 4.13 -0.86
CA LEU A 48 20.90 4.57 -2.26
C LEU A 48 22.00 5.63 -2.47
N GLU A 49 22.17 6.54 -1.53
CA GLU A 49 23.24 7.55 -1.60
C GLU A 49 24.64 6.89 -1.61
N ALA A 50 24.83 5.83 -0.83
CA ALA A 50 26.10 5.10 -0.78
C ALA A 50 26.39 4.39 -2.11
N PHE A 51 25.38 3.75 -2.70
CA PHE A 51 25.48 3.14 -4.02
C PHE A 51 25.86 4.19 -5.07
N VAL A 52 25.14 5.31 -5.16
CA VAL A 52 25.41 6.35 -6.18
C VAL A 52 26.80 6.95 -6.02
N LYS A 53 27.26 7.21 -4.79
CA LYS A 53 28.64 7.69 -4.56
C LYS A 53 29.70 6.66 -4.98
N GLN A 54 29.43 5.37 -4.77
CA GLN A 54 30.33 4.30 -5.17
C GLN A 54 30.41 4.17 -6.70
N THR A 55 29.28 4.29 -7.39
CA THR A 55 29.16 4.08 -8.84
C THR A 55 29.57 5.32 -9.65
N CYS A 56 29.15 6.51 -9.20
CA CYS A 56 29.27 7.76 -9.95
C CYS A 56 30.34 8.71 -9.39
N GLY A 57 30.92 8.41 -8.23
CA GLY A 57 31.95 9.23 -7.57
C GLY A 57 31.40 10.36 -6.69
N PRO A 58 32.28 11.20 -6.11
CA PRO A 58 31.89 12.22 -5.14
C PRO A 58 31.35 13.48 -5.84
N ALA A 59 30.03 13.67 -5.86
CA ALA A 59 29.37 14.90 -6.32
C ALA A 59 28.09 15.17 -5.49
N PRO A 60 27.47 16.36 -5.59
CA PRO A 60 26.16 16.62 -5.00
C PRO A 60 25.13 15.57 -5.42
N TYR A 61 24.34 15.07 -4.47
CA TYR A 61 23.34 14.02 -4.68
C TYR A 61 21.93 14.60 -4.53
N HIS A 62 21.10 14.42 -5.55
CA HIS A 62 19.72 14.89 -5.59
C HIS A 62 18.81 13.73 -5.96
N ALA A 63 18.13 13.15 -4.97
CA ALA A 63 17.20 12.06 -5.22
C ALA A 63 15.75 12.51 -5.14
N THR A 64 14.98 12.14 -6.16
CA THR A 64 13.54 12.38 -6.25
C THR A 64 12.82 11.04 -6.31
N PHE A 65 11.96 10.81 -5.32
CA PHE A 65 11.05 9.67 -5.33
C PHE A 65 9.73 10.10 -5.96
N VAL A 66 9.31 9.40 -7.01
CA VAL A 66 8.05 9.65 -7.72
C VAL A 66 7.08 8.53 -7.38
N PHE A 67 5.94 8.88 -6.78
CA PHE A 67 4.93 7.89 -6.41
C PHE A 67 3.51 8.46 -6.41
N TRP A 68 2.54 7.55 -6.40
CA TRP A 68 1.11 7.88 -6.34
C TRP A 68 0.58 7.77 -4.91
N SER A 69 -0.24 8.74 -4.51
CA SER A 69 -1.08 8.79 -3.30
C SER A 69 -0.55 9.64 -2.13
N PRO A 70 -1.33 10.62 -1.63
CA PRO A 70 -1.02 11.36 -0.40
C PRO A 70 -1.30 10.57 0.91
N GLY A 71 -1.63 9.28 0.83
CA GLY A 71 -2.07 8.46 1.98
C GLY A 71 -0.99 7.64 2.70
N GLN A 72 0.30 7.88 2.45
CA GLN A 72 1.41 7.10 3.03
C GLN A 72 2.32 7.99 3.89
N GLN A 73 1.75 8.72 4.86
CA GLN A 73 2.48 9.75 5.61
C GLN A 73 3.75 9.22 6.31
N GLY A 74 3.72 7.98 6.82
CA GLY A 74 4.89 7.32 7.40
C GLY A 74 6.01 7.04 6.38
N PHE A 75 5.66 6.53 5.20
CA PHE A 75 6.62 6.31 4.11
C PHE A 75 7.13 7.63 3.52
N MET A 76 6.27 8.64 3.39
CA MET A 76 6.68 9.99 3.00
C MET A 76 7.64 10.61 4.00
N HIS A 77 7.39 10.45 5.30
CA HIS A 77 8.29 10.90 6.34
C HIS A 77 9.62 10.14 6.25
N PHE A 78 9.59 8.82 6.08
CA PHE A 78 10.78 7.99 5.87
C PHE A 78 11.62 8.47 4.68
N LEU A 79 11.00 8.71 3.52
CA LEU A 79 11.68 9.17 2.31
C LEU A 79 12.33 10.54 2.52
N ARG A 80 11.60 11.50 3.12
CA ARG A 80 12.15 12.83 3.46
C ARG A 80 13.32 12.72 4.43
N SER A 81 13.19 11.91 5.48
CA SER A 81 14.25 11.65 6.47
C SER A 81 15.45 10.90 5.88
N SER A 82 15.26 10.21 4.75
CA SER A 82 16.33 9.55 3.98
C SER A 82 16.94 10.44 2.90
N GLY A 83 16.58 11.73 2.85
CA GLY A 83 17.16 12.73 1.95
C GLY A 83 16.49 12.84 0.58
N PHE A 84 15.33 12.20 0.37
CA PHE A 84 14.60 12.29 -0.90
C PHE A 84 13.73 13.55 -0.97
N MET A 85 13.77 14.20 -2.12
CA MET A 85 12.67 15.02 -2.61
C MET A 85 11.51 14.10 -3.00
N ILE A 86 10.30 14.50 -2.64
CA ILE A 86 9.09 13.76 -3.02
C ILE A 86 8.40 14.53 -4.13
N ALA A 87 8.28 13.90 -5.30
CA ALA A 87 7.40 14.36 -6.36
C ALA A 87 6.13 13.52 -6.32
N LEU A 88 5.04 14.14 -5.88
CA LEU A 88 3.73 13.53 -6.01
C LEU A 88 3.30 13.68 -7.46
N GLY A 89 2.92 12.57 -8.09
CA GLY A 89 2.16 12.68 -9.32
C GLY A 89 0.85 13.39 -9.01
N ASP A 90 0.63 14.53 -9.66
CA ASP A 90 -0.55 15.32 -9.39
C ASP A 90 -1.75 14.48 -9.82
N ARG A 91 -2.65 14.17 -8.88
CA ARG A 91 -3.92 13.47 -9.18
C ARG A 91 -4.80 14.29 -10.16
N PHE A 92 -4.35 15.49 -10.53
CA PHE A 92 -5.05 16.52 -11.27
C PHE A 92 -4.74 16.56 -12.78
N VAL A 93 -3.76 15.81 -13.29
CA VAL A 93 -3.58 15.63 -14.75
C VAL A 93 -4.00 14.22 -15.14
N PRO A 94 -5.22 14.03 -15.68
CA PRO A 94 -5.68 12.71 -16.12
C PRO A 94 -4.69 12.07 -17.10
N GLY A 95 -4.20 10.88 -16.77
CA GLY A 95 -3.39 10.06 -17.68
C GLY A 95 -1.87 10.27 -17.64
N GLN A 96 -1.34 11.16 -16.79
CA GLN A 96 0.12 11.25 -16.61
C GLN A 96 0.62 10.11 -15.72
N SER A 97 1.63 9.35 -16.15
CA SER A 97 2.27 8.29 -15.37
C SER A 97 3.43 8.81 -14.50
N CYS A 98 3.91 8.03 -13.51
CA CYS A 98 5.13 8.39 -12.77
C CYS A 98 6.34 8.48 -13.72
N ALA A 99 6.38 7.58 -14.70
CA ALA A 99 7.37 7.61 -15.77
C ALA A 99 7.32 8.90 -16.58
N ASP A 100 6.14 9.45 -16.86
CA ASP A 100 6.00 10.74 -17.57
C ASP A 100 6.53 11.91 -16.75
N LEU A 101 6.31 11.92 -15.44
CA LEU A 101 6.87 12.96 -14.57
C LEU A 101 8.39 12.88 -14.46
N ILE A 102 8.93 11.66 -14.39
CA ILE A 102 10.38 11.44 -14.45
C ILE A 102 10.91 11.95 -15.79
N ARG A 103 10.22 11.61 -16.89
CA ARG A 103 10.59 12.07 -18.24
C ARG A 103 10.65 13.60 -18.32
N ASP A 104 9.61 14.29 -17.87
CA ASP A 104 9.53 15.75 -17.87
C ASP A 104 10.64 16.39 -17.03
N ARG A 105 11.00 15.77 -15.90
CA ARG A 105 12.07 16.26 -15.02
C ARG A 105 13.45 16.07 -15.62
N ILE A 106 13.72 14.92 -16.24
CA ILE A 106 14.98 14.68 -16.94
C ILE A 106 15.10 15.63 -18.14
N ALA A 107 14.05 15.81 -18.94
CA ALA A 107 14.05 16.77 -20.04
C ALA A 107 14.36 18.19 -19.56
N SER A 108 13.70 18.62 -18.48
CA SER A 108 13.94 19.95 -17.88
C SER A 108 15.37 20.12 -17.38
N LEU A 109 16.00 19.06 -16.84
CA LEU A 109 17.41 19.08 -16.43
C LEU A 109 18.33 19.19 -17.64
N ASN A 110 18.07 18.38 -18.68
CA ASN A 110 18.85 18.36 -19.91
C ASN A 110 18.79 19.71 -20.65
N ASP A 111 17.61 20.35 -20.71
CA ASP A 111 17.43 21.68 -21.30
C ASP A 111 18.15 22.80 -20.52
N ALA A 112 18.31 22.62 -19.20
CA ALA A 112 18.98 23.59 -18.33
C ALA A 112 20.50 23.36 -18.24
N ALA A 113 21.01 22.24 -18.75
CA ALA A 113 22.41 21.88 -18.71
C ALA A 113 23.24 22.77 -19.65
N LEU A 114 24.45 23.12 -19.21
CA LEU A 114 25.44 23.79 -20.04
C LEU A 114 26.47 22.77 -20.54
N PRO A 115 27.04 22.93 -21.76
CA PRO A 115 27.95 21.95 -22.36
C PRO A 115 29.20 21.60 -21.54
N GLU A 116 29.56 22.44 -20.57
CA GLU A 116 30.77 22.30 -19.75
C GLU A 116 30.46 21.74 -18.34
N GLN A 117 29.23 21.28 -18.11
CA GLN A 117 28.78 20.75 -16.83
C GLN A 117 28.68 19.23 -16.83
N GLU A 118 29.33 18.62 -15.84
CA GLU A 118 29.22 17.20 -15.54
C GLU A 118 28.01 16.96 -14.63
N TRP A 119 27.05 16.22 -15.17
CA TRP A 119 25.89 15.70 -14.43
C TRP A 119 25.57 14.30 -14.93
N GLN A 120 25.04 13.48 -14.02
CA GLN A 120 24.67 12.09 -14.29
C GLN A 120 23.22 11.87 -13.86
N VAL A 121 22.53 11.00 -14.59
CA VAL A 121 21.16 10.60 -14.26
C VAL A 121 21.09 9.11 -13.94
N ILE A 122 20.46 8.80 -12.82
CA ILE A 122 20.25 7.44 -12.35
C ILE A 122 18.74 7.22 -12.17
N VAL A 123 18.17 6.22 -12.83
CA VAL A 123 16.72 5.98 -12.80
C VAL A 123 16.42 4.59 -12.25
N GLY A 124 15.70 4.52 -11.13
CA GLY A 124 15.16 3.28 -10.59
C GLY A 124 13.81 2.96 -11.20
N THR A 125 13.74 2.07 -12.20
CA THR A 125 12.48 1.75 -12.91
C THR A 125 12.56 0.42 -13.66
N HIS A 126 11.40 -0.17 -13.92
CA HIS A 126 11.14 -1.28 -14.85
C HIS A 126 10.22 -0.87 -16.00
N ASN A 127 10.00 0.43 -16.20
CA ASN A 127 9.19 0.92 -17.30
C ASN A 127 10.01 0.92 -18.61
N GLU A 128 9.70 -0.01 -19.51
CA GLU A 128 10.41 -0.18 -20.79
C GLU A 128 10.42 1.07 -21.66
N GLU A 129 9.30 1.80 -21.74
CA GLU A 129 9.17 3.01 -22.55
C GLU A 129 10.00 4.18 -22.00
N LEU A 130 10.12 4.28 -20.67
CA LEU A 130 11.01 5.25 -20.04
C LEU A 130 12.46 4.88 -20.33
N ILE A 131 12.86 3.63 -20.05
CA ILE A 131 14.23 3.13 -20.24
C ILE A 131 14.69 3.36 -21.68
N ALA A 132 13.88 2.97 -22.67
CA ALA A 132 14.19 3.15 -24.10
C ALA A 132 14.39 4.61 -24.50
N SER A 133 13.79 5.55 -23.78
CA SER A 133 13.88 6.98 -24.07
C SER A 133 15.05 7.71 -23.39
N LEU A 134 15.66 7.13 -22.34
CA LEU A 134 16.71 7.79 -21.56
C LEU A 134 17.92 8.25 -22.39
N PRO A 135 18.45 7.47 -23.37
CA PRO A 135 19.59 7.89 -24.17
C PRO A 135 19.34 9.20 -24.94
N HIS A 136 18.11 9.42 -25.40
CA HIS A 136 17.74 10.64 -26.10
C HIS A 136 17.37 11.78 -25.14
N LEU A 137 16.69 11.44 -24.04
CA LEU A 137 16.16 12.41 -23.08
C LEU A 137 17.25 13.11 -22.27
N ALA A 138 18.35 12.41 -22.01
CA ALA A 138 19.49 12.87 -21.23
C ALA A 138 20.78 12.88 -22.09
N ASP A 139 20.68 13.32 -23.34
CA ASP A 139 21.80 13.30 -24.30
C ASP A 139 22.98 14.21 -23.91
N GLN A 140 22.75 15.19 -23.03
CA GLN A 140 23.79 16.03 -22.45
C GLN A 140 24.31 15.51 -21.10
N ALA A 141 23.76 14.42 -20.56
CA ALA A 141 24.29 13.79 -19.35
C ALA A 141 25.60 13.08 -19.68
N GLU A 142 26.56 13.15 -18.75
CA GLU A 142 27.82 12.41 -18.88
C GLU A 142 27.58 10.90 -18.80
N ARG A 143 26.61 10.49 -17.99
CA ARG A 143 26.26 9.09 -17.77
C ARG A 143 24.77 8.94 -17.47
N VAL A 144 24.19 7.91 -18.07
CA VAL A 144 22.81 7.48 -17.87
C VAL A 144 22.84 6.07 -17.30
N SER A 145 22.24 5.87 -16.14
CA SER A 145 22.19 4.56 -15.49
C SER A 145 20.78 4.22 -15.05
N VAL A 146 20.45 2.93 -15.08
CA VAL A 146 19.20 2.37 -14.59
C VAL A 146 19.50 1.34 -13.52
N PHE A 147 18.72 1.33 -12.44
CA PHE A 147 18.76 0.23 -11.48
C PHE A 147 17.40 -0.41 -11.30
N GLY A 148 17.39 -1.73 -11.15
CA GLY A 148 16.18 -2.54 -11.03
C GLY A 148 16.54 -4.02 -10.88
N PHE A 149 15.55 -4.89 -10.73
CA PHE A 149 15.75 -6.34 -10.87
C PHE A 149 16.18 -6.68 -12.30
N THR A 150 17.36 -7.25 -12.44
CA THR A 150 17.99 -7.54 -13.75
C THR A 150 17.10 -8.39 -14.66
N GLU A 151 16.33 -9.33 -14.13
CA GLU A 151 15.44 -10.22 -14.89
C GLU A 151 14.22 -9.52 -15.50
N PHE A 152 14.00 -8.25 -15.12
CA PHE A 152 12.88 -7.43 -15.59
C PHE A 152 13.38 -6.18 -16.34
N LEU A 153 14.68 -6.06 -16.56
CA LEU A 153 15.27 -5.03 -17.40
C LEU A 153 15.25 -5.47 -18.87
N PRO A 154 15.14 -4.52 -19.81
CA PRO A 154 15.04 -4.87 -21.23
C PRO A 154 16.35 -5.46 -21.75
N GLU A 155 16.27 -6.62 -22.40
CA GLU A 155 17.36 -7.18 -23.19
C GLU A 155 17.42 -6.45 -24.55
N ASN A 156 18.18 -5.37 -24.63
CA ASN A 156 18.31 -4.57 -25.84
C ASN A 156 19.72 -3.99 -25.98
N ALA A 157 20.49 -4.55 -26.92
CA ALA A 157 21.87 -4.18 -27.18
C ALA A 157 22.08 -2.69 -27.53
N GLU A 158 21.11 -2.02 -28.15
CA GLU A 158 21.22 -0.58 -28.47
C GLU A 158 21.08 0.30 -27.22
N VAL A 159 20.25 -0.14 -26.27
CA VAL A 159 20.04 0.54 -24.99
C VAL A 159 21.19 0.21 -24.05
N GLU A 160 21.61 -1.04 -23.94
CA GLU A 160 22.76 -1.49 -23.12
C GLU A 160 24.08 -0.84 -23.53
N ALA A 161 24.22 -0.41 -24.79
CA ALA A 161 25.39 0.33 -25.25
C ALA A 161 25.45 1.78 -24.74
N GLN A 162 24.33 2.32 -24.25
CA GLN A 162 24.16 3.73 -23.87
C GLN A 162 23.69 3.93 -22.42
N VAL A 163 23.16 2.89 -21.79
CA VAL A 163 22.61 2.89 -20.43
C VAL A 163 23.31 1.80 -19.63
N ASP A 164 23.91 2.19 -18.50
CA ASP A 164 24.43 1.21 -17.55
C ASP A 164 23.30 0.64 -16.70
N PHE A 165 23.18 -0.68 -16.65
CA PHE A 165 22.21 -1.36 -15.80
C PHE A 165 22.87 -1.88 -14.52
N TYR A 166 22.18 -1.72 -13.40
CA TYR A 166 22.60 -2.20 -12.10
C TYR A 166 21.48 -2.98 -11.42
N ASP A 167 21.83 -4.12 -10.85
CA ASP A 167 20.89 -4.90 -10.06
C ASP A 167 20.58 -4.18 -8.74
N ILE A 168 19.29 -4.05 -8.43
CA ILE A 168 18.82 -3.33 -7.23
C ILE A 168 19.20 -4.05 -5.93
N GLU A 169 19.40 -5.36 -5.97
CA GLU A 169 19.80 -6.18 -4.83
C GLU A 169 21.30 -6.39 -4.79
N ASP A 170 21.91 -6.84 -5.87
CA ASP A 170 23.32 -7.26 -5.84
C ASP A 170 24.29 -6.06 -5.97
N ASP A 171 24.03 -5.18 -6.92
CA ASP A 171 24.89 -4.02 -7.17
C ASP A 171 24.57 -2.88 -6.18
N ALA A 172 23.29 -2.51 -6.09
CA ALA A 172 22.85 -1.40 -5.27
C ALA A 172 22.71 -1.77 -3.78
N ARG A 173 22.63 -3.06 -3.43
CA ARG A 173 22.55 -3.57 -2.05
C ARG A 173 21.48 -2.89 -1.20
N LEU A 174 20.34 -2.61 -1.81
CA LEU A 174 19.27 -1.90 -1.13
C LEU A 174 18.50 -2.80 -0.16
N PHE A 175 18.57 -4.13 -0.29
CA PHE A 175 17.86 -5.05 0.59
C PHE A 175 18.71 -5.52 1.78
N ARG A 176 18.07 -5.73 2.93
CA ARG A 176 18.73 -6.19 4.16
C ARG A 176 18.87 -7.71 4.22
N THR A 177 17.96 -8.40 3.55
CA THR A 177 17.88 -9.85 3.45
C THR A 177 17.79 -10.23 1.99
N PRO A 178 18.43 -11.33 1.57
CA PRO A 178 18.28 -11.85 0.22
C PRO A 178 16.80 -12.08 -0.12
N LEU A 179 16.41 -11.70 -1.33
CA LEU A 179 15.09 -11.91 -1.87
C LEU A 179 14.97 -13.35 -2.40
N PRO A 180 13.76 -13.94 -2.42
CA PRO A 180 13.51 -15.27 -2.97
C PRO A 180 13.57 -15.23 -4.50
N ARG A 181 14.75 -14.98 -5.08
CA ARG A 181 14.99 -15.01 -6.51
C ARG A 181 15.30 -16.42 -6.97
N VAL A 182 14.95 -16.71 -8.22
CA VAL A 182 15.36 -17.95 -8.88
C VAL A 182 16.71 -17.65 -9.50
N ASP A 183 17.78 -18.16 -8.90
CA ASP A 183 19.11 -18.10 -9.49
C ASP A 183 19.08 -18.88 -10.81
N TYR A 184 19.17 -18.18 -11.95
CA TYR A 184 19.67 -18.80 -13.15
C TYR A 184 21.18 -18.93 -12.96
N GLU A 185 21.61 -20.01 -12.33
CA GLU A 185 23.03 -20.38 -12.33
C GLU A 185 23.48 -20.48 -13.79
N ASP A 186 24.42 -19.60 -14.15
CA ASP A 186 25.22 -19.66 -15.36
C ASP A 186 25.92 -21.05 -15.39
N ASP A 187 25.65 -21.83 -16.44
CA ASP A 187 26.29 -23.13 -16.67
C ASP A 187 27.81 -22.94 -16.77
N GLY A 188 28.52 -23.10 -15.65
CA GLY A 188 29.97 -22.88 -15.58
C GLY A 188 30.64 -23.49 -14.36
N ASP A 189 30.88 -24.81 -14.40
CA ASP A 189 31.86 -25.60 -13.65
C ASP A 189 32.40 -24.99 -12.32
N GLY A 190 31.83 -25.42 -11.20
CA GLY A 190 32.41 -25.19 -9.88
C GLY A 190 31.73 -26.03 -8.80
N ALA A 191 32.20 -27.27 -8.62
CA ALA A 191 31.76 -28.12 -7.53
C ALA A 191 32.01 -27.46 -6.16
N PHE A 192 30.93 -27.12 -5.45
CA PHE A 192 30.98 -26.83 -4.01
C PHE A 192 30.60 -28.10 -3.25
N GLU A 193 31.61 -28.75 -2.68
CA GLU A 193 31.42 -29.74 -1.63
C GLU A 193 30.95 -29.01 -0.36
N ALA A 194 29.78 -29.40 0.16
CA ALA A 194 29.27 -28.91 1.43
C ALA A 194 30.03 -29.59 2.58
N ASP A 195 30.80 -28.81 3.34
CA ASP A 195 31.38 -29.25 4.62
C ASP A 195 30.29 -29.33 5.70
N ASP A 196 30.10 -30.54 6.21
CA ASP A 196 29.05 -30.97 7.15
C ASP A 196 29.31 -30.57 8.62
N GLU A 197 30.07 -29.50 8.89
CA GLU A 197 30.57 -29.19 10.25
C GLU A 197 29.90 -28.02 10.99
N PHE A 198 28.90 -27.35 10.39
CA PHE A 198 28.14 -26.28 11.07
C PHE A 198 26.62 -26.44 10.92
N ALA A 199 26.09 -27.56 11.40
CA ALA A 199 24.66 -27.69 11.69
C ALA A 199 24.28 -26.81 12.89
N PHE A 200 23.92 -25.56 12.64
CA PHE A 200 23.23 -24.72 13.63
C PHE A 200 21.81 -25.27 13.83
N GLN A 201 21.61 -26.03 14.92
CA GLN A 201 20.28 -26.40 15.39
C GLN A 201 19.77 -25.31 16.35
N PRO A 202 18.77 -24.49 15.97
CA PRO A 202 18.12 -23.63 16.95
C PRO A 202 17.34 -24.52 17.91
N THR A 203 17.83 -24.57 19.15
CA THR A 203 17.12 -25.18 20.27
C THR A 203 15.82 -24.38 20.45
N LEU A 204 14.66 -24.99 20.16
CA LEU A 204 13.36 -24.42 20.48
C LEU A 204 13.29 -24.18 21.99
N ALA A 205 13.54 -22.94 22.40
CA ALA A 205 13.16 -22.48 23.72
C ALA A 205 11.64 -22.65 23.82
N ARG A 206 11.20 -23.48 24.77
CA ARG A 206 9.79 -23.58 25.13
C ARG A 206 9.27 -22.18 25.43
N SER A 207 8.35 -21.69 24.61
CA SER A 207 7.49 -20.57 24.91
C SER A 207 6.86 -20.79 26.29
N VAL A 208 7.21 -19.92 27.24
CA VAL A 208 6.56 -19.87 28.54
C VAL A 208 5.25 -19.11 28.35
N GLY A 209 4.14 -19.84 28.37
CA GLY A 209 2.80 -19.32 28.65
C GLY A 209 2.23 -18.33 27.63
N ALA A 210 1.68 -18.83 26.52
CA ALA A 210 0.66 -18.05 25.80
C ALA A 210 -0.51 -17.74 26.76
N PRO A 211 -0.98 -16.49 26.86
CA PRO A 211 -2.16 -16.15 27.64
C PRO A 211 -3.37 -16.96 27.13
N ALA A 212 -4.27 -17.33 28.04
CA ALA A 212 -5.50 -18.03 27.66
C ALA A 212 -6.31 -17.17 26.68
N PRO A 213 -6.97 -17.78 25.66
CA PRO A 213 -7.78 -17.03 24.70
C PRO A 213 -8.84 -16.22 25.45
N ALA A 214 -8.93 -14.93 25.14
CA ALA A 214 -9.96 -14.06 25.69
C ALA A 214 -11.35 -14.61 25.32
N PRO A 215 -12.35 -14.52 26.23
CA PRO A 215 -13.71 -14.89 25.88
C PRO A 215 -14.21 -14.02 24.71
N PRO A 216 -15.06 -14.56 23.81
CA PRO A 216 -15.56 -13.80 22.67
C PRO A 216 -16.33 -12.56 23.15
N PRO A 217 -16.22 -11.43 22.44
CA PRO A 217 -16.88 -10.19 22.83
C PRO A 217 -18.39 -10.34 22.78
N VAL A 218 -19.08 -9.74 23.74
CA VAL A 218 -20.55 -9.73 23.82
C VAL A 218 -21.02 -8.33 23.45
N PHE A 219 -21.70 -8.20 22.32
CA PHE A 219 -22.28 -6.95 21.88
C PHE A 219 -23.73 -6.83 22.37
N THR A 220 -24.05 -5.72 23.04
CA THR A 220 -25.44 -5.39 23.39
C THR A 220 -26.16 -4.87 22.16
N ARG A 221 -27.36 -5.39 21.90
CA ARG A 221 -28.16 -4.99 20.76
C ARG A 221 -28.67 -3.55 20.89
N LEU A 222 -28.62 -2.78 19.81
CA LEU A 222 -29.28 -1.47 19.74
C LEU A 222 -30.80 -1.65 19.59
N GLU A 223 -31.58 -1.37 20.64
CA GLU A 223 -33.03 -1.66 20.70
C GLU A 223 -33.97 -0.60 20.06
N THR A 224 -33.50 0.26 19.17
CA THR A 224 -34.32 1.38 18.69
C THR A 224 -34.30 1.55 17.17
N GLY A 225 -35.44 1.32 16.51
CA GLY A 225 -35.69 1.73 15.13
C GLY A 225 -36.73 0.87 14.39
N GLU A 226 -37.04 1.26 13.16
CA GLU A 226 -37.85 0.44 12.24
C GLU A 226 -36.99 -0.74 11.73
N SER A 227 -37.55 -1.95 11.71
CA SER A 227 -36.84 -3.14 11.22
C SER A 227 -36.47 -2.99 9.73
N ARG A 228 -35.22 -2.63 9.45
CA ARG A 228 -34.62 -2.57 8.11
C ARG A 228 -33.66 -3.75 7.89
N GLU A 229 -33.54 -4.23 6.65
CA GLU A 229 -32.48 -5.18 6.31
C GLU A 229 -31.10 -4.54 6.58
N MET A 230 -30.12 -5.35 6.97
CA MET A 230 -28.75 -4.88 7.16
C MET A 230 -27.80 -5.61 6.22
N TYR A 231 -26.97 -4.83 5.51
CA TYR A 231 -25.91 -5.34 4.64
C TYR A 231 -24.55 -5.04 5.26
N LEU A 232 -23.68 -6.05 5.26
CA LEU A 232 -22.29 -5.94 5.63
C LEU A 232 -21.45 -6.20 4.37
N ILE A 233 -20.75 -5.19 3.86
CA ILE A 233 -19.92 -5.32 2.66
C ILE A 233 -18.45 -5.13 3.04
N VAL A 234 -17.61 -6.13 2.78
CA VAL A 234 -16.19 -6.10 3.11
C VAL A 234 -15.34 -5.92 1.87
N ASP A 235 -14.53 -4.86 1.84
CA ASP A 235 -13.40 -4.74 0.92
C ASP A 235 -12.20 -5.48 1.50
N GLY A 236 -12.04 -6.75 1.13
CA GLY A 236 -10.93 -7.57 1.59
C GLY A 236 -9.56 -7.03 1.17
N ARG A 237 -9.47 -6.30 0.05
CA ARG A 237 -8.21 -5.72 -0.42
C ARG A 237 -7.84 -4.49 0.42
N SER A 238 -8.81 -3.65 0.74
CA SER A 238 -8.60 -2.48 1.59
C SER A 238 -8.15 -2.90 2.99
N ILE A 239 -8.82 -3.87 3.60
CA ILE A 239 -8.48 -4.33 4.96
C ILE A 239 -7.10 -4.99 5.01
N GLU A 240 -6.78 -5.90 4.08
CA GLU A 240 -5.46 -6.54 4.04
C GLU A 240 -4.33 -5.52 3.85
N LYS A 241 -4.56 -4.49 3.02
CA LYS A 241 -3.59 -3.42 2.79
C LYS A 241 -3.34 -2.61 4.06
N GLU A 242 -4.39 -2.04 4.65
CA GLU A 242 -4.23 -1.14 5.80
C GLU A 242 -3.73 -1.89 7.04
N LEU A 243 -4.22 -3.11 7.28
CA LEU A 243 -3.75 -3.95 8.38
C LEU A 243 -2.28 -4.33 8.18
N GLY A 244 -1.86 -4.66 6.96
CA GLY A 244 -0.45 -4.94 6.68
C GLY A 244 0.45 -3.74 6.90
N GLU A 245 -0.04 -2.53 6.63
CA GLU A 245 0.69 -1.29 6.93
C GLU A 245 0.77 -1.00 8.43
N ILE A 246 -0.26 -1.33 9.21
CA ILE A 246 -0.25 -1.23 10.67
C ILE A 246 0.74 -2.23 11.28
N LEU A 247 0.73 -3.48 10.83
CA LEU A 247 1.59 -4.53 11.36
C LEU A 247 3.05 -4.41 10.90
N GLY A 248 3.30 -3.70 9.79
CA GLY A 248 4.61 -3.67 9.11
C GLY A 248 4.90 -4.93 8.28
N GLU A 249 4.04 -5.94 8.37
CA GLU A 249 4.13 -7.22 7.64
C GLU A 249 2.77 -7.65 7.09
N LYS A 250 2.75 -8.66 6.20
CA LYS A 250 1.49 -9.17 5.66
C LYS A 250 0.65 -9.83 6.76
N PRO A 251 -0.65 -9.53 6.86
CA PRO A 251 -1.53 -10.18 7.83
C PRO A 251 -1.54 -11.69 7.63
N ASN A 252 -1.23 -12.41 8.69
CA ASN A 252 -1.31 -13.86 8.74
C ASN A 252 -2.68 -14.27 9.36
N PRO A 253 -3.06 -15.56 9.34
CA PRO A 253 -4.34 -15.97 9.90
C PRO A 253 -4.59 -15.59 11.36
N GLU A 254 -3.55 -15.43 12.18
CA GLU A 254 -3.66 -15.07 13.61
C GLU A 254 -3.79 -13.56 13.81
N THR A 255 -3.22 -12.75 12.93
CA THR A 255 -3.29 -11.27 13.00
C THR A 255 -4.44 -10.68 12.20
N ARG A 256 -5.15 -11.49 11.40
CA ARG A 256 -6.35 -11.08 10.66
C ARG A 256 -7.54 -10.83 11.59
N PRO A 257 -8.51 -10.01 11.13
CA PRO A 257 -9.77 -9.87 11.85
C PRO A 257 -10.49 -11.22 11.96
N ASP A 258 -11.07 -11.49 13.12
CA ASP A 258 -12.05 -12.54 13.31
C ASP A 258 -13.35 -12.13 12.60
N TRP A 259 -13.56 -12.70 11.42
CA TRP A 259 -14.73 -12.41 10.60
C TRP A 259 -16.05 -12.88 11.24
N GLY A 260 -16.00 -13.84 12.16
CA GLY A 260 -17.16 -14.22 12.97
C GLY A 260 -17.55 -13.08 13.92
N THR A 261 -16.57 -12.51 14.61
CA THR A 261 -16.76 -11.36 15.49
C THR A 261 -17.26 -10.13 14.74
N VAL A 262 -16.70 -9.83 13.56
CA VAL A 262 -17.18 -8.72 12.71
C VAL A 262 -18.64 -8.92 12.31
N LEU A 263 -19.03 -10.16 11.98
CA LEU A 263 -20.42 -10.47 11.65
C LEU A 263 -21.32 -10.30 12.88
N GLU A 264 -20.94 -10.80 14.05
CA GLU A 264 -21.69 -10.62 15.30
C GLU A 264 -21.84 -9.14 15.69
N PHE A 265 -20.79 -8.33 15.50
CA PHE A 265 -20.87 -6.89 15.66
C PHE A 265 -21.94 -6.28 14.75
N ALA A 266 -21.95 -6.63 13.47
CA ALA A 266 -22.99 -6.18 12.53
C ALA A 266 -24.39 -6.65 12.97
N ARG A 267 -24.54 -7.89 13.44
CA ARG A 267 -25.81 -8.42 13.97
C ARG A 267 -26.30 -7.63 15.19
N SER A 268 -25.40 -7.21 16.07
CA SER A 268 -25.74 -6.38 17.23
C SER A 268 -26.28 -4.99 16.85
N ARG A 269 -25.84 -4.48 15.70
CA ARG A 269 -26.28 -3.20 15.13
C ARG A 269 -27.59 -3.36 14.34
N SER A 270 -27.91 -4.57 13.86
CA SER A 270 -29.14 -4.87 13.11
C SER A 270 -30.40 -4.71 13.97
N GLN A 271 -31.41 -4.04 13.42
CA GLN A 271 -32.72 -3.81 14.05
C GLN A 271 -33.76 -4.89 13.68
N THR A 272 -33.40 -5.86 12.83
CA THR A 272 -34.30 -6.96 12.45
C THR A 272 -34.57 -7.89 13.64
N PRO A 273 -35.75 -8.47 13.87
CA PRO A 273 -36.00 -9.31 15.05
C PRO A 273 -34.97 -10.43 15.27
N ASP A 274 -34.54 -11.09 14.20
CA ASP A 274 -33.57 -12.20 14.25
C ASP A 274 -32.10 -11.75 14.19
N GLY A 275 -31.84 -10.45 13.99
CA GLY A 275 -30.48 -9.93 13.81
C GLY A 275 -29.84 -10.38 12.52
N ASP A 276 -30.63 -10.65 11.49
CA ASP A 276 -30.13 -11.09 10.21
C ASP A 276 -29.28 -9.99 9.54
N VAL A 277 -28.19 -10.43 8.91
CA VAL A 277 -27.22 -9.58 8.21
C VAL A 277 -26.81 -10.27 6.92
N LYS A 278 -27.01 -9.59 5.80
CA LYS A 278 -26.56 -10.05 4.49
C LYS A 278 -25.11 -9.63 4.29
N ALA A 279 -24.20 -10.56 4.55
CA ALA A 279 -22.76 -10.31 4.51
C ALA A 279 -22.14 -10.69 3.15
N LEU A 280 -21.38 -9.77 2.56
CA LEU A 280 -20.64 -9.92 1.31
C LEU A 280 -19.16 -9.60 1.54
N PHE A 281 -18.28 -10.47 1.04
CA PHE A 281 -16.84 -10.29 1.08
C PHE A 281 -16.27 -10.20 -0.33
N ALA A 282 -15.89 -8.99 -0.75
CA ALA A 282 -15.29 -8.74 -2.06
C ALA A 282 -13.76 -8.86 -1.97
N HIS A 283 -13.17 -9.62 -2.89
CA HIS A 283 -11.72 -9.86 -2.91
C HIS A 283 -11.22 -10.09 -4.34
N VAL A 284 -9.92 -9.96 -4.55
CA VAL A 284 -9.31 -10.17 -5.87
C VAL A 284 -9.29 -11.67 -6.24
N ALA A 285 -9.70 -11.99 -7.46
CA ALA A 285 -9.66 -13.33 -8.03
C ALA A 285 -8.20 -13.77 -8.35
N PRO A 286 -7.88 -15.09 -8.33
CA PRO A 286 -8.79 -16.21 -8.09
C PRO A 286 -9.14 -16.46 -6.61
N GLY A 287 -8.54 -15.73 -5.66
CA GLY A 287 -8.73 -15.91 -4.21
C GLY A 287 -8.31 -17.31 -3.70
N HIS A 288 -8.10 -17.45 -2.39
CA HIS A 288 -7.80 -18.76 -1.79
C HIS A 288 -9.07 -19.59 -1.57
N ALA A 289 -9.14 -20.82 -2.11
CA ALA A 289 -10.33 -21.66 -2.02
C ALA A 289 -10.71 -22.04 -0.58
N GLY A 290 -9.72 -22.30 0.29
CA GLY A 290 -9.95 -22.57 1.71
C GLY A 290 -10.54 -21.36 2.45
N PHE A 291 -10.04 -20.15 2.14
CA PHE A 291 -10.54 -18.91 2.71
C PHE A 291 -12.00 -18.64 2.30
N ARG A 292 -12.35 -18.81 1.02
CA ARG A 292 -13.74 -18.67 0.56
C ARG A 292 -14.70 -19.65 1.24
N ARG A 293 -14.23 -20.87 1.53
CA ARG A 293 -15.02 -21.88 2.24
C ARG A 293 -15.24 -21.47 3.70
N ALA A 294 -14.20 -21.03 4.40
CA ALA A 294 -14.32 -20.52 5.76
C ALA A 294 -15.29 -19.33 5.86
N LEU A 295 -15.20 -18.36 4.94
CA LEU A 295 -16.15 -17.25 4.86
C LEU A 295 -17.60 -17.73 4.71
N LYS A 296 -17.85 -18.70 3.83
CA LYS A 296 -19.18 -19.27 3.64
C LYS A 296 -19.69 -19.99 4.89
N ASP A 297 -18.83 -20.73 5.59
CA ASP A 297 -19.18 -21.45 6.81
C ASP A 297 -19.54 -20.48 7.96
N ILE A 298 -18.93 -19.28 7.99
CA ILE A 298 -19.26 -18.19 8.93
C ILE A 298 -20.59 -17.50 8.55
N GLY A 299 -20.93 -17.44 7.26
CA GLY A 299 -22.16 -16.81 6.75
C GLY A 299 -21.94 -15.70 5.74
N TYR A 300 -20.73 -15.49 5.25
CA TYR A 300 -20.43 -14.52 4.19
C TYR A 300 -20.66 -15.11 2.80
N THR A 301 -21.21 -14.29 1.91
CA THR A 301 -21.13 -14.50 0.47
C THR A 301 -19.77 -14.00 -0.02
N SER A 302 -18.99 -14.85 -0.67
CA SER A 302 -17.67 -14.47 -1.20
C SER A 302 -17.78 -14.09 -2.68
N SER A 303 -17.37 -12.87 -3.04
CA SER A 303 -17.38 -12.37 -4.43
C SER A 303 -15.95 -12.13 -4.94
N PRO A 304 -15.44 -12.98 -5.86
CA PRO A 304 -14.15 -12.75 -6.49
C PRO A 304 -14.28 -11.72 -7.62
N VAL A 305 -13.50 -10.64 -7.54
CA VAL A 305 -13.42 -9.58 -8.55
C VAL A 305 -12.18 -9.80 -9.40
N LYS A 306 -12.36 -9.91 -10.72
CA LYS A 306 -11.25 -10.10 -11.66
C LYS A 306 -10.41 -8.83 -11.76
N LEU A 307 -9.10 -9.00 -11.81
CA LEU A 307 -8.19 -7.92 -12.20
C LEU A 307 -8.39 -7.59 -13.68
N ASP A 308 -8.07 -6.35 -14.00
CA ASP A 308 -7.94 -5.88 -15.36
C ASP A 308 -6.46 -6.03 -15.76
N ASP A 309 -6.14 -6.98 -16.63
CA ASP A 309 -4.76 -7.26 -17.03
C ASP A 309 -4.11 -6.05 -17.73
N ALA A 310 -4.91 -5.17 -18.34
CA ALA A 310 -4.44 -3.93 -18.95
C ALA A 310 -4.23 -2.79 -17.93
N GLN A 311 -4.85 -2.89 -16.75
CA GLN A 311 -4.76 -1.90 -15.68
C GLN A 311 -4.57 -2.58 -14.32
N PRO A 312 -3.39 -3.17 -14.06
CA PRO A 312 -3.15 -3.95 -12.84
C PRO A 312 -3.29 -3.12 -11.55
N MET A 313 -3.12 -1.79 -11.65
CA MET A 313 -3.25 -0.87 -10.52
C MET A 313 -4.68 -0.42 -10.24
N ARG A 314 -5.64 -0.75 -11.11
CA ARG A 314 -7.05 -0.35 -10.95
C ARG A 314 -7.61 -0.90 -9.63
N PRO A 315 -8.32 -0.08 -8.84
CA PRO A 315 -8.91 -0.52 -7.57
C PRO A 315 -10.22 -1.29 -7.83
N VAL A 316 -10.14 -2.40 -8.57
CA VAL A 316 -11.32 -3.13 -9.08
C VAL A 316 -12.32 -3.55 -8.00
N VAL A 317 -11.84 -3.85 -6.78
CA VAL A 317 -12.70 -4.22 -5.64
C VAL A 317 -13.47 -3.01 -5.12
N GLU A 318 -12.79 -1.86 -4.98
CA GLU A 318 -13.41 -0.59 -4.59
C GLU A 318 -14.47 -0.19 -5.61
N GLU A 319 -14.13 -0.23 -6.90
CA GLU A 319 -15.08 0.08 -7.99
C GLU A 319 -16.28 -0.86 -8.02
N PHE A 320 -16.05 -2.16 -7.78
CA PHE A 320 -17.13 -3.13 -7.65
C PHE A 320 -18.07 -2.78 -6.50
N ILE A 321 -17.54 -2.40 -5.34
CA ILE A 321 -18.33 -1.98 -4.18
C ILE A 321 -19.08 -0.69 -4.48
N CYS A 322 -18.44 0.32 -5.08
CA CYS A 322 -19.13 1.55 -5.51
C CYS A 322 -20.28 1.23 -6.47
N GLY A 323 -20.09 0.29 -7.41
CA GLY A 323 -21.15 -0.19 -8.29
C GLY A 323 -22.30 -0.86 -7.54
N LEU A 324 -22.02 -1.63 -6.49
CA LEU A 324 -23.05 -2.19 -5.61
C LEU A 324 -23.81 -1.08 -4.88
N LEU A 325 -23.11 -0.11 -4.28
CA LEU A 325 -23.71 1.04 -3.58
C LEU A 325 -24.61 1.90 -4.47
N ALA A 326 -24.34 1.93 -5.78
CA ALA A 326 -25.19 2.60 -6.77
C ALA A 326 -26.47 1.81 -7.12
N ALA A 327 -26.61 0.55 -6.70
CA ALA A 327 -27.75 -0.28 -7.04
C ALA A 327 -29.07 0.28 -6.48
N ARG A 328 -30.16 0.08 -7.26
CA ARG A 328 -31.51 0.54 -6.90
C ARG A 328 -31.98 0.09 -5.52
N ALA A 329 -31.60 -1.14 -5.13
CA ALA A 329 -31.95 -1.72 -3.83
C ALA A 329 -31.45 -0.87 -2.64
N PHE A 330 -30.23 -0.32 -2.72
CA PHE A 330 -29.67 0.54 -1.67
C PHE A 330 -30.18 1.98 -1.71
N ARG A 331 -30.90 2.35 -2.77
CA ARG A 331 -31.49 3.67 -2.98
C ARG A 331 -33.01 3.68 -2.77
N GLY A 332 -33.58 2.64 -2.15
CA GLY A 332 -35.01 2.54 -1.81
C GLY A 332 -35.94 2.32 -3.00
N GLY A 333 -35.41 1.86 -4.14
CA GLY A 333 -36.25 1.65 -5.32
C GLY A 333 -37.09 0.36 -5.27
N ASP A 334 -36.76 -0.58 -4.38
CA ASP A 334 -37.43 -1.89 -4.26
C ASP A 334 -38.10 -2.09 -2.88
N GLY A 335 -38.19 -1.04 -2.07
CA GLY A 335 -38.70 -1.07 -0.69
C GLY A 335 -38.00 -0.04 0.19
N ASP A 336 -38.04 -0.26 1.51
CA ASP A 336 -37.27 0.57 2.46
C ASP A 336 -35.76 0.40 2.21
N ALA A 337 -35.04 1.52 2.16
CA ALA A 337 -33.58 1.48 2.04
C ALA A 337 -32.99 0.73 3.24
N PRO A 338 -32.07 -0.22 3.01
CA PRO A 338 -31.47 -0.99 4.09
C PRO A 338 -30.38 -0.21 4.82
N ASP A 339 -30.08 -0.64 6.05
CA ASP A 339 -28.89 -0.20 6.76
C ASP A 339 -27.64 -0.86 6.13
N ILE A 340 -26.54 -0.10 6.07
CA ILE A 340 -25.32 -0.53 5.38
C ILE A 340 -24.12 -0.29 6.28
N ILE A 341 -23.32 -1.34 6.49
CA ILE A 341 -21.96 -1.27 7.02
C ILE A 341 -21.00 -1.66 5.91
N VAL A 342 -20.05 -0.79 5.58
CA VAL A 342 -18.97 -1.10 4.63
C VAL A 342 -17.63 -1.12 5.36
N LEU A 343 -16.91 -2.25 5.30
CA LEU A 343 -15.51 -2.30 5.74
C LEU A 343 -14.59 -1.84 4.63
N ALA A 344 -14.15 -0.59 4.69
CA ALA A 344 -13.26 0.00 3.69
C ALA A 344 -12.64 1.32 4.18
N HIS A 345 -11.58 1.76 3.48
CA HIS A 345 -10.85 3.00 3.78
C HIS A 345 -10.79 3.99 2.60
N GLY A 346 -11.14 3.53 1.40
CA GLY A 346 -10.97 4.30 0.18
C GLY A 346 -12.01 5.42 0.02
N GLN A 347 -11.54 6.63 -0.32
CA GLN A 347 -12.38 7.83 -0.43
C GLN A 347 -13.58 7.66 -1.36
N ALA A 348 -13.44 6.90 -2.46
CA ALA A 348 -14.52 6.70 -3.42
C ALA A 348 -15.72 5.97 -2.80
N ILE A 349 -15.50 5.08 -1.83
CA ILE A 349 -16.58 4.40 -1.10
C ILE A 349 -17.32 5.38 -0.19
N PHE A 350 -16.61 6.29 0.48
CA PHE A 350 -17.23 7.31 1.33
C PHE A 350 -18.07 8.29 0.50
N GLU A 351 -17.59 8.68 -0.67
CA GLU A 351 -18.36 9.46 -1.64
C GLU A 351 -19.62 8.68 -2.09
N ALA A 352 -19.47 7.41 -2.46
CA ALA A 352 -20.58 6.56 -2.87
C ALA A 352 -21.64 6.36 -1.77
N LEU A 353 -21.22 6.20 -0.51
CA LEU A 353 -22.11 6.12 0.66
C LEU A 353 -22.86 7.45 0.86
N SER A 354 -22.16 8.58 0.84
CA SER A 354 -22.77 9.91 1.00
C SER A 354 -23.78 10.24 -0.11
N ASP A 355 -23.56 9.72 -1.32
CA ASP A 355 -24.46 9.90 -2.47
C ASP A 355 -25.76 9.08 -2.37
N ILE A 356 -25.89 8.18 -1.39
CA ILE A 356 -27.14 7.44 -1.15
C ILE A 356 -28.19 8.40 -0.56
N PRO A 357 -29.39 8.51 -1.17
CA PRO A 357 -30.46 9.38 -0.68
C PRO A 357 -30.86 9.03 0.75
N ASP A 358 -31.06 10.04 1.58
CA ASP A 358 -31.52 9.86 2.95
C ASP A 358 -33.00 9.44 2.99
N GLN A 359 -33.24 8.24 3.50
CA GLN A 359 -34.54 7.66 3.78
C GLN A 359 -34.61 7.15 5.23
N GLY A 360 -33.72 7.63 6.10
CA GLY A 360 -33.62 7.21 7.49
C GLY A 360 -32.83 5.91 7.72
N GLN A 361 -32.17 5.38 6.69
CA GLN A 361 -31.24 4.26 6.81
C GLN A 361 -29.91 4.71 7.43
N ARG A 362 -29.28 3.81 8.17
CA ARG A 362 -27.96 4.03 8.77
C ARG A 362 -26.87 3.62 7.79
N LEU A 363 -25.93 4.53 7.58
CA LEU A 363 -24.76 4.32 6.75
C LEU A 363 -23.52 4.35 7.65
N CYS A 364 -22.75 3.27 7.64
CA CYS A 364 -21.58 3.11 8.47
C CYS A 364 -20.38 2.65 7.64
N ALA A 365 -19.22 3.23 7.92
CA ALA A 365 -17.92 2.73 7.50
C ALA A 365 -17.19 2.13 8.71
N LEU A 366 -16.68 0.90 8.58
CA LEU A 366 -15.91 0.20 9.60
C LEU A 366 -14.47 -0.04 9.11
N GLY A 367 -13.48 0.13 9.97
CA GLY A 367 -12.07 0.04 9.59
C GLY A 367 -11.17 0.75 10.59
N PHE A 368 -10.02 1.23 10.16
CA PHE A 368 -9.09 1.99 10.99
C PHE A 368 -9.34 3.49 10.78
N PRO A 369 -9.89 4.22 11.76
CA PRO A 369 -10.32 5.62 11.57
C PRO A 369 -9.20 6.55 11.10
N GLU A 370 -7.96 6.32 11.54
CA GLU A 370 -6.77 7.05 11.10
C GLU A 370 -6.39 6.84 9.63
N ARG A 371 -6.95 5.80 8.99
CA ARG A 371 -6.79 5.49 7.57
C ARG A 371 -8.03 5.85 6.75
N MET A 372 -9.10 6.32 7.39
CA MET A 372 -10.32 6.77 6.71
C MET A 372 -10.24 8.27 6.36
N PRO A 373 -11.04 8.73 5.39
CA PRO A 373 -11.26 10.16 5.19
C PRO A 373 -11.83 10.82 6.45
N ALA A 374 -11.41 12.06 6.73
CA ALA A 374 -11.86 12.77 7.93
C ALA A 374 -13.39 12.85 8.00
N SER A 375 -13.95 12.47 9.16
CA SER A 375 -15.40 12.33 9.37
C SER A 375 -16.19 13.62 9.15
N GLU A 376 -15.56 14.79 9.30
CA GLU A 376 -16.14 16.10 9.01
C GLU A 376 -16.62 16.27 7.56
N PHE A 377 -15.99 15.57 6.60
CA PHE A 377 -16.39 15.59 5.20
C PHE A 377 -17.57 14.65 4.91
N TYR A 378 -17.87 13.72 5.82
CA TYR A 378 -18.87 12.67 5.64
C TYR A 378 -19.82 12.57 6.84
N PRO A 379 -20.53 13.66 7.22
CA PRO A 379 -21.31 13.72 8.46
C PRO A 379 -22.51 12.75 8.51
N ARG A 380 -22.90 12.16 7.37
CA ARG A 380 -23.96 11.14 7.27
C ARG A 380 -23.45 9.70 7.41
N VAL A 381 -22.14 9.50 7.39
CA VAL A 381 -21.52 8.17 7.48
C VAL A 381 -20.92 8.02 8.87
N GLU A 382 -21.49 7.14 9.68
CA GLU A 382 -20.93 6.78 10.98
C GLU A 382 -19.61 6.02 10.76
N GLN A 383 -18.50 6.57 11.25
CA GLN A 383 -17.20 5.90 11.18
C GLN A 383 -16.94 5.14 12.48
N LEU A 384 -16.66 3.86 12.37
CA LEU A 384 -16.42 2.95 13.49
C LEU A 384 -15.04 2.28 13.35
N ASP A 385 -14.44 2.00 14.49
CA ASP A 385 -13.15 1.34 14.61
C ASP A 385 -13.30 -0.19 14.61
N LEU A 386 -12.63 -0.85 13.67
CA LEU A 386 -12.62 -2.30 13.51
C LEU A 386 -12.03 -3.03 14.72
N GLU A 387 -11.05 -2.42 15.39
CA GLU A 387 -10.42 -2.98 16.58
C GLU A 387 -11.19 -2.60 17.84
N ARG A 388 -11.49 -1.31 18.04
CA ARG A 388 -12.05 -0.84 19.32
C ARG A 388 -13.56 -1.07 19.43
N ASP A 389 -14.32 -0.77 18.37
CA ASP A 389 -15.78 -0.91 18.38
C ASP A 389 -16.19 -2.34 18.04
N ALA A 390 -15.59 -2.92 17.00
CA ALA A 390 -15.94 -4.27 16.55
C ALA A 390 -15.12 -5.38 17.20
N GLN A 391 -14.08 -5.06 17.99
CA GLN A 391 -13.29 -6.04 18.76
C GLN A 391 -12.81 -7.22 17.93
N ALA A 392 -12.47 -6.96 16.66
CA ALA A 392 -12.23 -8.00 15.68
C ALA A 392 -10.86 -8.70 15.84
N PHE A 393 -10.02 -8.29 16.78
CA PHE A 393 -8.67 -8.82 16.95
C PHE A 393 -8.49 -9.45 18.33
N GLY A 394 -7.72 -10.55 18.38
CA GLY A 394 -7.40 -11.24 19.64
C GLY A 394 -6.28 -10.57 20.45
N ALA A 395 -5.58 -9.60 19.86
CA ALA A 395 -4.52 -8.81 20.47
C ALA A 395 -4.60 -7.37 19.98
N GLU A 396 -4.09 -6.44 20.80
CA GLU A 396 -4.00 -5.03 20.43
C GLU A 396 -3.02 -4.85 19.27
N LEU A 397 -3.44 -4.09 18.27
CA LEU A 397 -2.64 -3.77 17.11
C LEU A 397 -1.63 -2.66 17.44
N PRO A 398 -0.43 -2.68 16.84
CA PRO A 398 0.59 -1.65 17.03
C PRO A 398 0.23 -0.35 16.31
N ARG A 399 -0.88 0.28 16.69
CA ARG A 399 -1.41 1.50 16.08
C ARG A 399 -0.95 2.72 16.85
N GLU A 400 -0.48 3.72 16.12
CA GLU A 400 -0.20 5.04 16.68
C GLU A 400 -1.50 5.86 16.71
N PHE A 401 -2.17 5.86 17.86
CA PHE A 401 -3.28 6.78 18.09
C PHE A 401 -2.73 8.13 18.55
N GLY A 402 -3.19 9.22 17.93
CA GLY A 402 -3.01 10.54 18.53
C GLY A 402 -3.71 10.57 19.89
N VAL A 403 -3.05 11.13 20.90
CA VAL A 403 -3.67 11.34 22.22
C VAL A 403 -4.75 12.40 22.07
N ASP A 404 -6.01 12.02 22.32
CA ASP A 404 -7.08 12.99 22.47
C ASP A 404 -6.85 13.76 23.78
N VAL A 405 -6.37 14.99 23.66
CA VAL A 405 -6.03 15.84 24.81
C VAL A 405 -7.26 16.06 25.72
N ASP A 406 -8.47 15.99 25.18
CA ASP A 406 -9.70 16.22 25.93
C ASP A 406 -10.21 14.97 26.65
N ASN A 407 -9.68 13.77 26.35
CA ASN A 407 -10.20 12.50 26.86
C ASN A 407 -9.15 11.41 27.15
N PHE A 408 -7.88 11.77 27.37
CA PHE A 408 -6.83 10.78 27.67
C PHE A 408 -6.66 10.51 29.18
N ASP A 409 -6.23 9.29 29.51
CA ASP A 409 -5.81 8.90 30.85
C ASP A 409 -4.27 9.06 31.00
N PRO A 410 -3.79 9.99 31.85
CA PRO A 410 -2.36 10.18 32.07
C PRO A 410 -1.65 8.95 32.64
N ASP A 411 -2.32 8.13 33.45
CA ASP A 411 -1.69 6.96 34.07
C ASP A 411 -1.47 5.84 33.04
N GLU A 412 -2.39 5.71 32.06
CA GLU A 412 -2.23 4.82 30.92
C GLU A 412 -1.05 5.26 30.04
N GLU A 413 -0.96 6.54 29.69
CA GLU A 413 0.15 7.08 28.89
C GLU A 413 1.51 6.93 29.58
N LEU A 414 1.57 7.14 30.90
CA LEU A 414 2.81 6.97 31.67
C LEU A 414 3.23 5.49 31.79
N SER A 415 2.28 4.56 31.79
CA SER A 415 2.59 3.13 31.84
C SER A 415 3.33 2.62 30.61
N ARG A 416 3.18 3.30 29.46
CA ARG A 416 3.89 2.99 28.21
C ARG A 416 5.38 3.38 28.22
N LEU A 417 5.84 4.12 29.23
CA LEU A 417 7.24 4.53 29.38
C LEU A 417 8.12 3.48 30.09
N PHE A 418 7.53 2.41 30.67
CA PHE A 418 8.23 1.47 31.55
C PHE A 418 8.16 0.02 31.10
#